data_AF-A0A965PFZ4-F1
#
_entry.id   AF-A0A965PFZ4-F1
#
_cell.length_a   1.000
_cell.length_b   1.000
_cell.length_c   1.000
_cell.angle_alpha   90.00
_cell.angle_beta   90.00
_cell.angle_gamma   90.00
#
_symmetry.space_group_name_H-M   'P 1'
#
loop_
_entity.id
_entity.type
_entity.pdbx_description
1 polymer ?
#
loop_
_entity_poly.entity_id
_entity_poly.type
_entity_poly.pdbx_seq_one_letter_code
_entity_poly.pdbx_strand_id
1 'polypeptide(L)'
;MDLRAANLNKWTKEECRRKYIEDFAISLKAISILSGVSKTTLSKWCKEGNWVEDKKEYHKNKESNNSTKELSDIASHIYQLHYQMLVYASKVVKHKISDISQVDSIPVEQRLEYLKSEHNSHDMDAWSRIISRSTDALAKVTGLHYYTDINAAIKRLEKEGLGVIDISMIQDDDLDS
;
A
#
# COMPACT_ATOMS: atom_id res chain seq x y z
N MET A 1 -34.68 35.90 -0.34
CA MET A 1 -34.00 35.67 -1.64
C MET A 1 -32.65 35.06 -1.33
N ASP A 2 -32.23 33.88 -1.75
CA ASP A 2 -32.84 32.77 -2.48
C ASP A 2 -31.92 31.57 -2.17
N LEU A 3 -32.36 30.61 -1.36
CA LEU A 3 -31.59 29.41 -0.96
C LEU A 3 -31.54 28.36 -2.09
N ARG A 4 -31.42 28.81 -3.35
CA ARG A 4 -31.63 27.98 -4.55
C ARG A 4 -30.43 27.94 -5.51
N ALA A 5 -29.21 28.13 -5.02
CA ALA A 5 -28.03 28.18 -5.90
C ALA A 5 -26.78 27.43 -5.38
N ALA A 6 -26.97 26.28 -4.73
CA ALA A 6 -25.91 25.27 -4.65
C ALA A 6 -26.46 23.97 -5.23
N ASN A 7 -26.36 23.84 -6.56
CA ASN A 7 -26.49 22.55 -7.25
C ASN A 7 -25.35 21.65 -6.77
N LEU A 8 -25.57 20.98 -5.63
CA LEU A 8 -24.89 19.74 -5.27
C LEU A 8 -25.15 18.76 -6.41
N ASN A 9 -24.10 18.38 -7.14
CA ASN A 9 -24.14 17.41 -8.23
C ASN A 9 -24.72 16.08 -7.72
N LYS A 10 -26.05 15.93 -7.81
CA LYS A 10 -26.74 14.67 -7.55
C LYS A 10 -26.21 13.65 -8.53
N TRP A 11 -25.80 12.49 -8.04
CA TRP A 11 -25.34 11.43 -8.93
C TRP A 11 -26.48 10.99 -9.86
N THR A 12 -26.11 10.67 -11.08
CA THR A 12 -26.98 10.06 -12.06
C THR A 12 -27.36 8.64 -11.65
N LYS A 13 -28.41 8.10 -12.29
CA LYS A 13 -28.87 6.72 -12.08
C LYS A 13 -27.74 5.72 -12.35
N GLU A 14 -26.97 5.93 -13.41
CA GLU A 14 -25.85 5.09 -13.82
C GLU A 14 -24.67 5.15 -12.84
N GLU A 15 -24.35 6.32 -12.28
CA GLU A 15 -23.34 6.46 -11.22
C GLU A 15 -23.75 5.71 -9.95
N CYS A 16 -25.01 5.85 -9.54
CA CYS A 16 -25.55 5.10 -8.41
C CYS A 16 -25.54 3.58 -8.67
N ARG A 17 -25.93 3.15 -9.89
CA ARG A 17 -25.95 1.74 -10.30
C ARG A 17 -24.55 1.14 -10.25
N ARG A 18 -23.58 1.81 -10.86
CA ARG A 18 -22.18 1.39 -10.90
C ARG A 18 -21.63 1.21 -9.49
N LYS A 19 -21.80 2.21 -8.61
CA LYS A 19 -21.34 2.11 -7.22
C LYS A 19 -22.03 0.98 -6.45
N TYR A 20 -23.32 0.75 -6.68
CA TYR A 20 -24.07 -0.34 -6.05
C TYR A 20 -23.61 -1.73 -6.50
N ILE A 21 -23.25 -1.90 -7.77
CA ILE A 21 -22.82 -3.16 -8.37
C ILE A 21 -21.36 -3.47 -8.04
N GLU A 22 -20.47 -2.48 -8.05
CA GLU A 22 -19.03 -2.67 -7.83
C GLU A 22 -18.67 -2.99 -6.36
N ASP A 23 -19.38 -2.38 -5.41
CA ASP A 23 -19.17 -2.57 -3.98
C ASP A 23 -20.19 -3.57 -3.42
N PHE A 24 -19.72 -4.78 -3.10
CA PHE A 24 -20.59 -5.86 -2.65
C PHE A 24 -21.36 -5.52 -1.36
N ALA A 25 -20.73 -4.80 -0.43
CA ALA A 25 -21.26 -4.56 0.90
C ALA A 25 -22.11 -3.27 1.00
N ILE A 26 -22.00 -2.36 0.02
CA ILE A 26 -22.72 -1.09 0.10
C ILE A 26 -24.24 -1.29 0.02
N SER A 27 -24.95 -0.62 0.94
CA SER A 27 -26.41 -0.61 0.97
C SER A 27 -26.97 0.60 0.20
N LEU A 28 -28.22 0.48 -0.26
CA LEU A 28 -28.93 1.62 -0.87
C LEU A 28 -29.08 2.82 0.08
N LYS A 29 -29.01 2.59 1.41
CA LYS A 29 -29.01 3.67 2.41
C LYS A 29 -27.71 4.47 2.34
N ALA A 30 -26.57 3.79 2.27
CA ALA A 30 -25.26 4.44 2.14
C ALA A 30 -25.15 5.21 0.82
N ILE A 31 -25.63 4.63 -0.30
CA ILE A 31 -25.65 5.32 -1.60
C ILE A 31 -26.55 6.56 -1.54
N SER A 32 -27.68 6.50 -0.84
CA SER A 32 -28.60 7.65 -0.70
C SER A 32 -27.91 8.87 -0.07
N ILE A 33 -27.06 8.63 0.93
CA ILE A 33 -26.28 9.68 1.61
C ILE A 33 -25.22 10.23 0.65
N LEU A 34 -24.45 9.35 -0.03
CA LEU A 34 -23.36 9.73 -0.92
C LEU A 34 -23.81 10.46 -2.20
N SER A 35 -24.93 10.02 -2.78
CA SER A 35 -25.43 10.53 -4.06
C SER A 35 -26.35 11.74 -3.95
N GLY A 36 -26.87 12.03 -2.74
CA GLY A 36 -27.95 13.00 -2.54
C GLY A 36 -29.29 12.59 -3.17
N VAL A 37 -29.42 11.34 -3.63
CA VAL A 37 -30.66 10.77 -4.19
C VAL A 37 -31.43 10.06 -3.08
N SER A 38 -32.75 10.25 -3.01
CA SER A 38 -33.57 9.62 -1.99
C SER A 38 -33.59 8.09 -2.12
N LYS A 39 -33.61 7.40 -0.97
CA LYS A 39 -33.68 5.93 -0.89
C LYS A 39 -34.87 5.34 -1.65
N THR A 40 -36.00 6.04 -1.68
CA THR A 40 -37.21 5.65 -2.44
C THR A 40 -36.93 5.62 -3.95
N THR A 41 -36.27 6.64 -4.48
CA THR A 41 -35.87 6.70 -5.89
C THR A 41 -34.85 5.61 -6.24
N LEU A 42 -33.84 5.43 -5.39
CA LEU A 42 -32.84 4.36 -5.57
C LEU A 42 -33.46 2.96 -5.52
N SER A 43 -34.42 2.74 -4.62
CA SER A 43 -35.13 1.45 -4.52
C SER A 43 -35.97 1.16 -5.77
N LYS A 44 -36.57 2.19 -6.37
CA LYS A 44 -37.30 2.07 -7.63
C LYS A 44 -36.35 1.72 -8.78
N TRP A 45 -35.26 2.46 -8.93
CA TRP A 45 -34.25 2.20 -9.98
C TRP A 45 -33.60 0.82 -9.85
N CYS A 46 -33.31 0.40 -8.62
CA CYS A 46 -32.73 -0.91 -8.33
C CYS A 46 -33.65 -2.05 -8.80
N LYS A 47 -34.97 -1.92 -8.56
CA LYS A 47 -35.98 -2.89 -9.01
C LYS A 47 -36.18 -2.86 -10.52
N GLU A 48 -36.32 -1.67 -11.12
CA GLU A 48 -36.54 -1.51 -12.57
C GLU A 48 -35.35 -1.97 -13.41
N GLY A 49 -34.13 -1.78 -12.90
CA GLY A 49 -32.90 -2.10 -13.62
C GLY A 49 -32.27 -3.43 -13.25
N ASN A 50 -32.93 -4.28 -12.45
CA ASN A 50 -32.38 -5.57 -11.98
C ASN A 50 -30.98 -5.50 -11.35
N TRP A 51 -30.65 -4.40 -10.64
CA TRP A 51 -29.29 -4.16 -10.16
C TRP A 51 -28.77 -5.25 -9.21
N VAL A 52 -29.68 -5.93 -8.49
CA VAL A 52 -29.33 -7.03 -7.59
C VAL A 52 -28.77 -8.22 -8.36
N GLU A 53 -29.34 -8.54 -9.52
CA GLU A 53 -28.87 -9.66 -10.34
C GLU A 53 -27.58 -9.29 -11.07
N ASP A 54 -27.50 -8.06 -11.60
CA ASP A 54 -26.25 -7.52 -12.17
C ASP A 54 -25.10 -7.53 -11.15
N LYS A 55 -25.40 -7.20 -9.89
CA LYS A 55 -24.44 -7.26 -8.78
C LYS A 55 -23.97 -8.68 -8.52
N LYS A 56 -24.89 -9.65 -8.47
CA LYS A 56 -24.50 -11.06 -8.31
C LYS A 56 -23.63 -11.54 -9.47
N GLU A 57 -23.99 -11.21 -10.71
CA GLU A 57 -23.27 -11.63 -11.91
C GLU A 57 -21.87 -10.99 -11.99
N TYR A 58 -21.77 -9.70 -11.70
CA TYR A 58 -20.49 -8.97 -11.61
C TYR A 58 -19.54 -9.62 -10.58
N HIS A 59 -20.08 -10.04 -9.44
CA HIS A 59 -19.28 -10.70 -8.39
C HIS A 59 -19.11 -12.21 -8.59
N LYS A 60 -19.88 -12.87 -9.46
CA LYS A 60 -19.76 -14.29 -9.81
C LYS A 60 -18.51 -14.57 -10.65
N ASN A 61 -18.12 -13.62 -11.51
CA ASN A 61 -16.90 -13.69 -12.33
C ASN A 61 -15.66 -13.07 -11.65
N LYS A 62 -15.74 -12.79 -10.35
CA LYS A 62 -14.65 -12.18 -9.58
C LYS A 62 -13.62 -13.25 -9.18
N GLU A 63 -13.06 -13.95 -10.17
CA GLU A 63 -11.80 -14.70 -10.06
C GLU A 63 -10.61 -13.79 -9.67
N SER A 64 -10.83 -12.46 -9.56
CA SER A 64 -9.85 -11.48 -9.09
C SER A 64 -9.36 -11.69 -7.65
N ASN A 65 -9.94 -12.62 -6.89
CA ASN A 65 -9.42 -13.00 -5.57
C ASN A 65 -8.28 -14.03 -5.62
N ASN A 66 -8.17 -14.82 -6.69
CA ASN A 66 -7.05 -15.76 -6.83
C ASN A 66 -5.75 -15.01 -7.20
N SER A 67 -5.83 -14.03 -8.11
CA SER A 67 -4.67 -13.23 -8.49
C SER A 67 -4.15 -12.36 -7.34
N THR A 68 -5.03 -11.82 -6.48
CA THR A 68 -4.61 -11.06 -5.30
C THR A 68 -3.98 -11.94 -4.22
N LYS A 69 -4.46 -13.17 -4.04
CA LYS A 69 -3.85 -14.13 -3.11
C LYS A 69 -2.47 -14.59 -3.60
N GLU A 70 -2.34 -14.93 -4.87
CA GLU A 70 -1.06 -15.31 -5.48
C GLU A 70 -0.03 -14.17 -5.38
N LEU A 71 -0.44 -12.92 -5.66
CA LEU A 71 0.40 -11.74 -5.48
C LEU A 71 0.80 -11.52 -4.02
N SER A 72 -0.11 -11.75 -3.07
CA SER A 72 0.16 -11.67 -1.63
C SER A 72 1.17 -12.72 -1.17
N ASP A 73 1.06 -13.95 -1.68
CA ASP A 73 1.97 -15.05 -1.38
C ASP A 73 3.37 -14.76 -1.96
N ILE A 74 3.44 -14.27 -3.20
CA ILE A 74 4.69 -13.82 -3.84
C ILE A 74 5.34 -12.69 -3.02
N ALA A 75 4.58 -11.68 -2.64
CA ALA A 75 5.08 -10.55 -1.84
C ALA A 75 5.64 -11.03 -0.49
N SER A 76 4.93 -11.93 0.18
CA SER A 76 5.35 -12.52 1.46
C SER A 76 6.65 -13.33 1.32
N HIS A 77 6.78 -14.10 0.25
CA HIS A 77 7.99 -14.87 -0.03
C HIS A 77 9.19 -13.96 -0.32
N ILE A 78 9.00 -12.93 -1.16
CA ILE A 78 10.03 -11.93 -1.48
C ILE A 78 10.49 -11.20 -0.22
N TYR A 79 9.55 -10.81 0.66
CA TYR A 79 9.87 -10.20 1.95
C TYR A 79 10.78 -11.09 2.79
N GLN A 80 10.41 -12.37 2.97
CA GLN A 80 11.18 -13.31 3.77
C GLN A 80 12.60 -13.51 3.23
N LEU A 81 12.75 -13.65 1.91
CA LEU A 81 14.04 -13.84 1.27
C LEU A 81 14.97 -12.63 1.49
N HIS A 82 14.48 -11.42 1.22
CA HIS A 82 15.28 -10.21 1.40
C HIS A 82 15.60 -9.93 2.87
N TYR A 83 14.69 -10.28 3.79
CA TYR A 83 14.96 -10.19 5.23
C TYR A 83 16.11 -11.14 5.63
N GLN A 84 16.10 -12.39 5.17
CA GLN A 84 17.17 -13.34 5.45
C GLN A 84 18.52 -12.88 4.87
N MET A 85 18.53 -12.36 3.63
CA MET A 85 19.73 -11.80 3.02
C MET A 85 20.28 -10.60 3.81
N LEU A 86 19.40 -9.70 4.23
CA LEU A 86 19.77 -8.54 5.06
C LEU A 86 20.40 -8.98 6.39
N VAL A 87 19.77 -9.92 7.09
CA VAL A 87 20.27 -10.45 8.37
C VAL A 87 21.63 -11.11 8.18
N TYR A 88 21.79 -11.91 7.14
CA TYR A 88 23.04 -12.60 6.85
C TYR A 88 24.17 -11.62 6.52
N ALA A 89 23.96 -10.71 5.57
CA ALA A 89 24.94 -9.70 5.19
C ALA A 89 25.32 -8.79 6.38
N SER A 90 24.33 -8.42 7.21
CA SER A 90 24.58 -7.63 8.42
C SER A 90 25.47 -8.37 9.42
N LYS A 91 25.31 -9.70 9.58
CA LYS A 91 26.17 -10.51 10.45
C LYS A 91 27.60 -10.56 9.93
N VAL A 92 27.79 -10.76 8.63
CA VAL A 92 29.13 -10.77 8.00
C VAL A 92 29.83 -9.43 8.21
N VAL A 93 29.14 -8.31 7.94
CA VAL A 93 29.70 -6.98 8.14
C VAL A 93 30.02 -6.71 9.61
N LYS A 94 29.12 -7.07 10.54
CA LYS A 94 29.38 -6.93 11.98
C LYS A 94 30.59 -7.73 12.43
N HIS A 95 30.75 -8.95 11.95
CA HIS A 95 31.92 -9.77 12.26
C HIS A 95 33.20 -9.10 11.76
N LYS A 96 33.22 -8.67 10.49
CA LYS A 96 34.37 -7.96 9.90
C LYS A 96 34.71 -6.66 10.64
N ILE A 97 33.71 -5.90 11.12
CA ILE A 97 33.92 -4.71 11.96
C ILE A 97 34.51 -5.09 13.32
N SER A 98 34.02 -6.17 13.93
CA SER A 98 34.56 -6.68 15.19
C SER A 98 36.04 -7.08 15.03
N ASP A 99 36.42 -7.66 13.91
CA ASP A 99 37.83 -8.00 13.65
C ASP A 99 38.69 -6.74 13.47
N ILE A 100 38.17 -5.69 12.82
CA ILE A 100 38.85 -4.38 12.72
C ILE A 100 39.15 -3.79 14.10
N SER A 101 38.32 -4.03 15.12
CA SER A 101 38.61 -3.52 16.48
C SER A 101 39.93 -4.07 17.06
N GLN A 102 40.45 -5.17 16.52
CA GLN A 102 41.74 -5.74 16.91
C GLN A 102 42.94 -5.01 16.28
N VAL A 103 42.71 -4.19 15.25
CA VAL A 103 43.75 -3.43 14.53
C VAL A 103 44.50 -2.46 15.45
N ASP A 104 43.83 -1.94 16.47
CA ASP A 104 44.46 -1.05 17.44
C ASP A 104 45.55 -1.74 18.27
N SER A 105 45.53 -3.07 18.34
CA SER A 105 46.55 -3.89 19.01
C SER A 105 47.74 -4.24 18.11
N ILE A 106 47.67 -3.90 16.81
CA ILE A 106 48.71 -4.19 15.81
C ILE A 106 49.68 -3.00 15.70
N PRO A 107 51.01 -3.22 15.57
CA PRO A 107 51.99 -2.16 15.30
C PRO A 107 51.61 -1.33 14.07
N VAL A 108 51.80 -0.01 14.15
CA VAL A 108 51.32 0.94 13.13
C VAL A 108 51.83 0.59 11.73
N GLU A 109 53.06 0.10 11.61
CA GLU A 109 53.68 -0.23 10.33
C GLU A 109 52.99 -1.43 9.64
N GLN A 110 52.33 -2.30 10.39
CA GLN A 110 51.70 -3.54 9.89
C GLN A 110 50.18 -3.40 9.68
N ARG A 111 49.56 -2.34 10.23
CA ARG A 111 48.09 -2.16 10.17
C ARG A 111 47.55 -2.12 8.74
N LEU A 112 48.23 -1.43 7.84
CA LEU A 112 47.79 -1.29 6.45
C LEU A 112 47.79 -2.62 5.71
N GLU A 113 48.79 -3.47 5.98
CA GLU A 113 48.94 -4.76 5.33
C GLU A 113 47.92 -5.77 5.87
N TYR A 114 47.69 -5.78 7.18
CA TYR A 114 46.62 -6.54 7.83
C TYR A 114 45.21 -6.15 7.31
N LEU A 115 44.92 -4.85 7.24
CA LEU A 115 43.63 -4.37 6.72
C LEU A 115 43.39 -4.79 5.27
N LYS A 116 44.45 -4.83 4.45
CA LYS A 116 44.35 -5.29 3.05
C LYS A 116 44.14 -6.80 2.95
N SER A 117 44.69 -7.60 3.86
CA SER A 117 44.52 -9.05 3.83
C SER A 117 43.14 -9.48 4.33
N GLU A 118 42.61 -8.83 5.37
CA GLU A 118 41.34 -9.20 6.00
C GLU A 118 40.11 -8.54 5.36
N HIS A 119 40.29 -7.35 4.79
CA HIS A 119 39.19 -6.51 4.27
C HIS A 119 39.42 -6.13 2.82
N ASN A 120 39.15 -7.08 1.92
CA ASN A 120 39.05 -6.80 0.50
C ASN A 120 37.93 -5.77 0.25
N SER A 121 38.29 -4.64 -0.38
CA SER A 121 37.36 -3.55 -0.68
C SER A 121 36.21 -3.98 -1.60
N HIS A 122 36.46 -4.91 -2.51
CA HIS A 122 35.44 -5.47 -3.40
C HIS A 122 34.37 -6.25 -2.61
N ASP A 123 34.79 -7.05 -1.63
CA ASP A 123 33.86 -7.83 -0.81
C ASP A 123 33.04 -6.91 0.09
N MET A 124 33.67 -5.88 0.66
CA MET A 124 32.97 -4.89 1.49
C MET A 124 31.92 -4.11 0.70
N ASP A 125 32.24 -3.71 -0.54
CA ASP A 125 31.27 -3.09 -1.46
C ASP A 125 30.14 -4.07 -1.83
N ALA A 126 30.46 -5.33 -2.11
CA ALA A 126 29.46 -6.35 -2.40
C ALA A 126 28.47 -6.53 -1.23
N TRP A 127 28.96 -6.64 0.00
CA TRP A 127 28.10 -6.75 1.19
C TRP A 127 27.28 -5.50 1.44
N SER A 128 27.87 -4.31 1.27
CA SER A 128 27.16 -3.03 1.37
C SER A 128 26.00 -2.97 0.36
N ARG A 129 26.24 -3.33 -0.90
CA ARG A 129 25.21 -3.37 -1.95
C ARG A 129 24.11 -4.37 -1.64
N ILE A 130 24.44 -5.55 -1.10
CA ILE A 130 23.44 -6.56 -0.70
C ILE A 130 22.53 -6.00 0.38
N ILE A 131 23.09 -5.33 1.40
CA ILE A 131 22.32 -4.68 2.46
C ILE A 131 21.39 -3.61 1.87
N SER A 132 21.92 -2.68 1.07
CA SER A 132 21.12 -1.61 0.46
C SER A 132 19.97 -2.17 -0.39
N ARG A 133 20.26 -3.12 -1.28
CA ARG A 133 19.25 -3.74 -2.15
C ARG A 133 18.17 -4.47 -1.35
N SER A 134 18.56 -5.17 -0.28
CA SER A 134 17.62 -5.90 0.56
C SER A 134 16.72 -4.95 1.33
N THR A 135 17.28 -3.87 1.90
CA THR A 135 16.51 -2.81 2.56
C THR A 135 15.53 -2.14 1.61
N ASP A 136 15.97 -1.75 0.41
CA ASP A 136 15.10 -1.12 -0.59
C ASP A 136 13.96 -2.05 -1.03
N ALA A 137 14.24 -3.34 -1.22
CA ALA A 137 13.22 -4.33 -1.55
C ALA A 137 12.20 -4.48 -0.43
N LEU A 138 12.64 -4.57 0.83
CA LEU A 138 11.77 -4.64 2.00
C LEU A 138 10.89 -3.39 2.14
N ALA A 139 11.46 -2.20 1.91
CA ALA A 139 10.74 -0.93 1.98
C ALA A 139 9.65 -0.83 0.89
N LYS A 140 9.91 -1.39 -0.30
CA LYS A 140 8.91 -1.48 -1.38
C LYS A 140 7.79 -2.45 -1.05
N VAL A 141 8.11 -3.66 -0.58
CA VAL A 141 7.12 -4.71 -0.29
C VAL A 141 6.23 -4.33 0.90
N THR A 142 6.80 -3.74 1.94
CA THR A 142 6.03 -3.27 3.11
C THR A 142 5.27 -1.97 2.83
N GLY A 143 5.49 -1.35 1.67
CA GLY A 143 4.94 -0.05 1.34
C GLY A 143 5.44 1.09 2.24
N LEU A 144 6.58 0.91 2.92
CA LEU A 144 7.16 1.91 3.82
C LEU A 144 7.34 3.27 3.14
N HIS A 145 7.70 3.28 1.85
CA HIS A 145 7.81 4.52 1.08
C HIS A 145 6.50 5.29 0.96
N TYR A 146 5.36 4.61 0.97
CA TYR A 146 4.03 5.23 0.93
C TYR A 146 3.64 5.84 2.28
N TYR A 147 4.15 5.29 3.38
CA TYR A 147 3.99 5.89 4.71
C TYR A 147 4.87 7.12 4.91
N THR A 148 6.06 7.15 4.32
CA THR A 148 6.99 8.28 4.47
C THR A 148 6.71 9.44 3.52
N ASP A 149 6.05 9.19 2.38
CA ASP A 149 5.62 10.22 1.43
C ASP A 149 4.16 9.99 1.00
N ILE A 150 3.26 10.31 1.94
CA ILE A 150 1.81 10.20 1.78
C ILE A 150 1.33 10.96 0.53
N ASN A 151 1.94 12.11 0.22
CA ASN A 151 1.57 12.92 -0.93
C ASN A 151 1.93 12.25 -2.27
N ALA A 152 3.09 11.61 -2.36
CA ALA A 152 3.44 10.83 -3.55
C ALA A 152 2.59 9.55 -3.67
N ALA A 153 2.20 8.94 -2.54
CA ALA A 153 1.30 7.79 -2.51
C ALA A 153 -0.09 8.14 -3.05
N ILE A 154 -0.68 9.23 -2.56
CA ILE A 154 -1.98 9.74 -3.01
C ILE A 154 -1.97 9.99 -4.52
N LYS A 155 -0.97 10.75 -5.02
CA LYS A 155 -0.85 11.06 -6.45
C LYS A 155 -0.75 9.82 -7.34
N ARG A 156 -0.11 8.74 -6.88
CA ARG A 156 -0.04 7.48 -7.63
C ARG A 156 -1.38 6.77 -7.66
N LEU A 157 -2.08 6.68 -6.53
CA LEU A 157 -3.40 6.05 -6.45
C LEU A 157 -4.42 6.81 -7.32
N GLU A 158 -4.40 8.14 -7.27
CA GLU A 158 -5.23 9.00 -8.12
C GLU A 158 -4.94 8.80 -9.62
N LYS A 159 -3.66 8.62 -10.00
CA LYS A 159 -3.25 8.36 -11.38
C LYS A 159 -3.79 7.02 -11.92
N GLU A 160 -3.94 6.03 -11.05
CA GLU A 160 -4.57 4.73 -11.35
C GLU A 160 -6.11 4.81 -11.32
N GLY A 161 -6.70 5.99 -11.10
CA GLY A 161 -8.14 6.21 -11.07
C GLY A 161 -8.82 5.87 -9.74
N LEU A 162 -8.04 5.65 -8.68
CA LEU A 162 -8.55 5.37 -7.33
C LEU A 162 -8.67 6.67 -6.53
N GLY A 163 -9.85 6.93 -5.97
CA GLY A 163 -10.06 8.06 -5.06
C GLY A 163 -9.55 7.73 -3.65
N VAL A 164 -8.68 8.58 -3.10
CA VAL A 164 -8.20 8.45 -1.71
C VAL A 164 -9.09 9.29 -0.80
N ILE A 165 -9.66 8.67 0.23
CA ILE A 165 -10.52 9.34 1.21
C ILE A 165 -9.79 9.35 2.54
N ASP A 166 -9.56 10.55 3.08
CA ASP A 166 -9.04 10.72 4.43
C ASP A 166 -10.18 10.54 5.44
N ILE A 167 -10.14 9.44 6.19
CA ILE A 167 -11.15 9.07 7.17
C ILE A 167 -11.13 10.02 8.37
N SER A 168 -10.02 10.73 8.62
CA SER A 168 -9.93 11.74 9.67
C SER A 168 -10.78 12.98 9.38
N MET A 169 -11.19 13.20 8.13
CA MET A 169 -12.15 14.23 7.75
C MET A 169 -13.61 13.81 7.94
N ILE A 170 -13.87 12.56 8.32
CA ILE A 170 -15.20 12.01 8.60
C ILE A 170 -15.45 12.01 10.12
N GLN A 171 -15.01 13.05 10.84
CA GLN A 171 -15.29 13.16 12.27
C GLN A 171 -16.81 13.17 12.49
N ASP A 172 -17.27 12.23 13.33
CA ASP A 172 -18.65 12.07 13.78
C ASP A 172 -19.11 13.35 14.48
N ASP A 173 -19.97 14.13 13.83
CA ASP A 173 -20.72 15.23 14.45
C ASP A 173 -21.92 14.74 15.29
N ASP A 174 -22.07 13.42 15.51
CA ASP A 174 -23.21 12.85 16.24
C ASP A 174 -22.78 12.23 17.60
N LEU A 175 -22.27 13.07 18.49
CA LEU A 175 -22.35 12.88 19.95
C LEU A 175 -22.90 14.17 20.58
N ASP A 176 -24.14 14.52 20.24
CA ASP A 176 -25.12 15.18 21.13
C ASP A 176 -26.31 15.68 20.29
N SER A 177 -27.39 14.89 20.23
CA SER A 177 -28.76 15.33 19.93
C SER A 177 -29.79 14.27 20.33
#